data_AF-A0A812Q9H3-F1
#
_entry.id   AF-A0A812Q9H3-F1
#
_cell.length_a   1.000
_cell.length_b   1.000
_cell.length_c   1.000
_cell.angle_alpha   90.00
_cell.angle_beta   90.00
_cell.angle_gamma   90.00
#
_symmetry.space_group_name_H-M   'P 1'
#
loop_
_entity.id
_entity.type
_entity.pdbx_description
1 polymer ?
#
loop_
_entity_poly.entity_id
_entity_poly.type
_entity_poly.pdbx_seq_one_letter_code
_entity_poly.pdbx_strand_id
1 'polypeptide(L)'
;MQQLSEQVSTLAGLLPGLIDEVKNVVERQDKLEKGAAAPSVPPALHQQPFPAAGTPGASAPLGALAKQLPSPAKVPSQVLGSPPLKVPKAVSANVDQSDPSLARAVTQQGEALSLLVAHLVAQGESLDFGAFSGSVSGKGAARREKLQAELSSGSSSFFLQVLQGAHRRLYPALPCPTSLEAMRLQGRLSLVTYLERQGGYNQQRTMGIFMLLLASIADAFLRDDPHAAMEHLGLALAATEQATADGGRWDLGFLLTLLEDPAPSMFSAKASPANSRLRAFSPLVPPALASVTLAYVREVDLLSQRRRDTVQPSRAPASPTGEEHDTGQRLLHILVMALNYVYHDCSFVPAPLLERLPNSAQQRCLHYLGGLV
;
A
#
# COMPACT_ATOMS: atom_id res chain seq x y z
N MET A 1 -52.85 3.42 47.17
CA MET A 1 -52.04 2.50 47.99
C MET A 1 -52.05 1.04 47.50
N GLN A 2 -53.14 0.53 46.89
CA GLN A 2 -53.20 -0.88 46.41
C GLN A 2 -52.17 -1.26 45.33
N GLN A 3 -51.84 -0.36 44.39
CA GLN A 3 -50.83 -0.64 43.36
C GLN A 3 -49.40 -0.83 43.92
N LEU A 4 -49.06 -0.15 45.02
CA LEU A 4 -47.73 -0.27 45.61
C LEU A 4 -47.57 -1.61 46.34
N SER A 5 -48.63 -2.13 46.97
CA SER A 5 -48.57 -3.46 47.61
C SER A 5 -48.47 -4.58 46.58
N GLU A 6 -49.07 -4.43 45.40
CA GLU A 6 -48.93 -5.38 44.28
C GLU A 6 -47.49 -5.39 43.71
N GLN A 7 -46.87 -4.22 43.59
CA GLN A 7 -45.47 -4.09 43.17
C GLN A 7 -44.50 -4.66 44.21
N VAL A 8 -44.76 -4.46 45.50
CA VAL A 8 -43.95 -5.05 46.58
C VAL A 8 -44.16 -6.57 46.65
N SER A 9 -45.38 -7.07 46.41
CA SER A 9 -45.65 -8.51 46.39
C SER A 9 -45.01 -9.21 45.19
N THR A 10 -44.91 -8.54 44.04
CA THR A 10 -44.21 -9.06 42.86
C THR A 10 -42.69 -9.03 43.04
N LEU A 11 -42.14 -7.98 43.65
CA LEU A 11 -40.72 -7.94 44.05
C LEU A 11 -40.38 -9.00 45.10
N ALA A 12 -41.28 -9.23 46.06
CA ALA A 12 -41.11 -10.28 47.07
C ALA A 12 -41.15 -11.69 46.46
N GLY A 13 -41.94 -11.90 45.40
CA GLY A 13 -41.98 -13.17 44.66
C GLY A 13 -40.72 -13.48 43.85
N LEU A 14 -39.92 -12.47 43.49
CA LEU A 14 -38.70 -12.63 42.69
C LEU A 14 -37.44 -12.86 43.54
N LEU A 15 -37.48 -12.53 44.83
CA LEU A 15 -36.35 -12.70 45.76
C LEU A 15 -35.91 -14.18 45.93
N PRO A 16 -36.80 -15.17 46.06
CA PRO A 16 -36.39 -16.57 46.19
C PRO A 16 -35.63 -17.09 44.97
N GLY A 17 -36.02 -16.68 43.76
CA GLY A 17 -35.35 -17.10 42.51
C GLY A 17 -33.94 -16.53 42.37
N LEU A 18 -33.75 -15.27 42.80
CA LEU A 18 -32.43 -14.62 42.81
C LEU A 18 -31.48 -15.27 43.82
N ILE A 19 -32.00 -15.77 44.94
CA ILE A 19 -31.21 -16.50 45.95
C ILE A 19 -30.74 -17.86 45.41
N ASP A 20 -31.57 -18.55 44.63
CA ASP A 20 -31.19 -19.82 43.99
C ASP A 20 -30.19 -19.64 42.84
N GLU A 21 -30.26 -18.54 42.09
CA GLU A 21 -29.23 -18.19 41.10
C GLU A 21 -27.90 -17.84 41.76
N VAL A 22 -27.90 -17.06 42.83
CA VAL A 22 -26.67 -16.71 43.56
C VAL A 22 -26.05 -17.95 44.19
N LYS A 23 -26.84 -18.87 44.75
CA LYS A 23 -26.33 -20.16 45.24
C LYS A 23 -25.70 -20.99 44.11
N ASN A 24 -26.32 -21.06 42.94
CA ASN A 24 -25.76 -21.76 41.78
C ASN A 24 -24.44 -21.13 41.28
N VAL A 25 -24.34 -19.80 41.32
CA VAL A 25 -23.11 -19.09 40.95
C VAL A 25 -22.00 -19.37 41.96
N VAL A 26 -22.30 -19.32 43.26
CA VAL A 26 -21.35 -19.67 44.33
C VAL A 26 -20.89 -21.12 44.21
N GLU A 27 -21.80 -22.06 43.96
CA GLU A 27 -21.45 -23.48 43.82
C GLU A 27 -20.60 -23.77 42.57
N ARG A 28 -20.79 -23.00 41.48
CA ARG A 28 -19.92 -23.05 40.29
C ARG A 28 -18.53 -22.47 40.57
N GLN A 29 -18.46 -21.40 41.35
CA GLN A 29 -17.20 -20.75 41.72
C GLN A 29 -16.39 -21.64 42.66
N ASP A 30 -17.06 -22.31 43.60
CA ASP A 30 -16.47 -23.28 44.53
C ASP A 30 -15.98 -24.55 43.80
N LYS A 31 -16.65 -24.97 42.73
CA LYS A 31 -16.19 -26.06 41.82
C LYS A 31 -14.99 -25.65 40.96
N LEU A 32 -14.86 -24.37 40.61
CA LEU A 32 -13.70 -23.84 39.89
C LEU A 32 -12.49 -23.69 40.81
N GLU A 33 -12.70 -23.26 42.06
CA GLU A 33 -11.62 -23.11 43.04
C GLU A 33 -11.09 -24.45 43.54
N LYS A 34 -11.97 -25.46 43.75
CA LYS A 34 -11.54 -26.83 44.12
C LYS A 34 -10.85 -27.59 42.98
N GLY A 35 -10.97 -27.11 41.74
CA GLY A 35 -10.25 -27.64 40.58
C GLY A 35 -8.86 -27.06 40.35
N ALA A 36 -8.48 -26.01 41.11
CA ALA A 36 -7.23 -25.28 40.94
C ALA A 36 -6.23 -25.57 42.09
N ALA A 37 -5.81 -26.83 42.22
CA ALA A 37 -4.56 -27.17 42.90
C ALA A 37 -3.41 -27.10 41.88
N ALA A 38 -2.39 -26.31 42.21
CA ALA A 38 -1.31 -25.82 41.35
C ALA A 38 -0.56 -26.90 40.53
N PRO A 39 -0.10 -26.52 39.34
CA PRO A 39 1.34 -26.55 39.08
C PRO A 39 1.88 -25.15 38.74
N SER A 40 3.11 -24.92 39.17
CA SER A 40 3.91 -23.70 39.04
C SER A 40 3.71 -22.93 37.73
N VAL A 41 3.21 -21.70 37.83
CA VAL A 41 3.16 -20.73 36.74
C VAL A 41 4.60 -20.27 36.43
N PRO A 42 5.12 -20.43 35.20
CA PRO A 42 6.34 -19.73 34.79
C PRO A 42 6.02 -18.23 34.64
N PRO A 43 6.92 -17.32 35.01
CA PRO A 43 6.66 -15.89 34.96
C PRO A 43 6.40 -15.42 33.51
N ALA A 44 5.58 -14.37 33.41
CA ALA A 44 5.13 -13.79 32.15
C ALA A 44 6.29 -13.39 31.22
N LEU A 45 6.07 -13.56 29.92
CA LEU A 45 7.07 -13.43 28.85
C LEU A 45 7.83 -12.10 28.79
N HIS A 46 7.34 -11.06 29.47
CA HIS A 46 7.95 -9.73 29.53
C HIS A 46 8.92 -9.54 30.71
N GLN A 47 9.06 -10.55 31.59
CA GLN A 47 9.99 -10.56 32.71
C GLN A 47 11.17 -11.52 32.50
N GLN A 48 11.31 -12.11 31.31
CA GLN A 48 12.43 -12.96 30.95
C GLN A 48 13.61 -12.09 30.47
N PRO A 49 14.84 -12.27 31.00
CA PRO A 49 16.01 -11.59 30.45
C PRO A 49 16.29 -12.05 29.02
N PHE A 50 16.61 -11.11 28.13
CA PHE A 50 16.96 -11.41 26.74
C PHE A 50 18.24 -12.27 26.68
N PRO A 51 18.30 -13.28 25.79
CA PRO A 51 19.53 -14.07 25.63
C PRO A 51 20.63 -13.19 25.04
N ALA A 52 21.76 -13.13 25.74
CA ALA A 52 22.96 -12.46 25.26
C ALA A 52 23.45 -13.12 23.98
N ALA A 53 23.81 -12.30 22.99
CA ALA A 53 24.34 -12.75 21.71
C ALA A 53 25.69 -13.45 21.92
N GLY A 54 25.80 -14.71 21.48
CA GLY A 54 27.08 -15.39 21.30
C GLY A 54 27.09 -16.83 21.81
N THR A 55 26.61 -17.79 21.01
CA THR A 55 27.17 -19.16 20.88
C THR A 55 26.44 -19.91 19.75
N PRO A 56 27.15 -20.76 18.99
CA PRO A 56 26.66 -21.27 17.71
C PRO A 56 25.90 -22.60 17.85
N GLY A 57 24.79 -22.73 17.13
CA GLY A 57 24.17 -24.02 16.80
C GLY A 57 22.87 -24.32 17.55
N ALA A 58 21.74 -24.12 16.87
CA ALA A 58 20.55 -24.99 16.92
C ALA A 58 19.49 -24.45 15.94
N SER A 59 19.46 -25.00 14.73
CA SER A 59 18.29 -24.90 13.87
C SER A 59 17.23 -25.89 14.37
N ALA A 60 16.04 -25.39 14.73
CA ALA A 60 14.86 -26.23 14.93
C ALA A 60 13.68 -25.62 14.14
N PRO A 61 12.96 -26.41 13.32
CA PRO A 61 11.93 -25.90 12.43
C PRO A 61 10.61 -25.61 13.18
N LEU A 62 9.94 -24.53 12.74
CA LEU A 62 8.68 -23.94 13.21
C LEU A 62 7.44 -24.86 13.30
N GLY A 63 7.56 -26.16 13.00
CA GLY A 63 6.45 -27.11 12.99
C GLY A 63 6.00 -27.62 14.36
N ALA A 64 6.83 -27.47 15.40
CA ALA A 64 6.52 -28.00 16.73
C ALA A 64 5.58 -27.10 17.58
N LEU A 65 5.45 -25.82 17.24
CA LEU A 65 4.64 -24.86 18.02
C LEU A 65 3.14 -24.90 17.69
N ALA A 66 2.76 -25.45 16.53
CA ALA A 66 1.36 -25.51 16.07
C ALA A 66 0.53 -26.62 16.75
N LYS A 67 1.14 -27.53 17.51
CA LYS A 67 0.45 -28.61 18.25
C LYS A 67 0.12 -28.26 19.72
N GLN A 68 0.47 -27.06 20.19
CA GLN A 68 0.27 -26.65 21.60
C GLN A 68 -0.79 -25.56 21.81
N LEU A 69 -1.58 -25.20 20.79
CA LEU A 69 -2.68 -24.24 20.93
C LEU A 69 -4.04 -24.98 20.93
N PRO A 70 -4.84 -24.91 22.01
CA PRO A 70 -6.21 -25.40 22.00
C PRO A 70 -7.12 -24.51 21.15
N SER A 71 -8.04 -25.12 20.40
CA SER A 71 -9.03 -24.44 19.57
C SER A 71 -10.16 -23.82 20.42
N PRO A 72 -10.62 -22.59 20.11
CA PRO A 72 -11.62 -21.89 20.93
C PRO A 72 -13.04 -22.45 20.74
N ALA A 73 -13.77 -22.54 21.85
CA ALA A 73 -15.16 -23.02 21.93
C ALA A 73 -16.17 -22.00 21.36
N LYS A 74 -17.21 -22.50 20.69
CA LYS A 74 -18.29 -21.70 20.09
C LYS A 74 -19.34 -21.33 21.15
N VAL A 75 -19.71 -20.04 21.22
CA VAL A 75 -20.85 -19.53 22.00
C VAL A 75 -22.01 -19.21 21.04
N PRO A 76 -23.27 -19.62 21.32
CA PRO A 76 -24.41 -19.31 20.47
C PRO A 76 -24.96 -17.91 20.76
N SER A 77 -25.09 -17.07 19.73
CA SER A 77 -25.74 -15.76 19.84
C SER A 77 -27.22 -15.87 19.49
N GLN A 78 -28.09 -15.48 20.43
CA GLN A 78 -29.54 -15.40 20.24
C GLN A 78 -29.93 -14.10 19.51
N VAL A 79 -30.84 -14.23 18.54
CA VAL A 79 -31.39 -13.17 17.71
C VAL A 79 -32.61 -12.55 18.40
N LEU A 80 -32.65 -11.22 18.51
CA LEU A 80 -33.85 -10.44 18.85
C LEU A 80 -34.30 -9.67 17.59
N GLY A 81 -35.58 -9.81 17.23
CA GLY A 81 -36.10 -9.50 15.89
C GLY A 81 -36.60 -8.07 15.63
N SER A 82 -36.82 -7.78 14.35
CA SER A 82 -37.56 -6.63 13.81
C SER A 82 -38.25 -7.01 12.47
N PRO A 83 -39.34 -6.33 12.06
CA PRO A 83 -40.45 -6.89 11.26
C PRO A 83 -40.25 -6.88 9.72
N PRO A 84 -41.11 -7.55 8.92
CA PRO A 84 -40.75 -8.03 7.59
C PRO A 84 -41.12 -7.05 6.45
N LEU A 85 -40.25 -6.91 5.45
CA LEU A 85 -40.63 -6.51 4.10
C LEU A 85 -40.52 -7.69 3.14
N LYS A 86 -41.62 -7.95 2.43
CA LYS A 86 -41.80 -9.03 1.46
C LYS A 86 -40.94 -8.79 0.22
N VAL A 87 -40.13 -9.80 -0.16
CA VAL A 87 -39.58 -9.96 -1.51
C VAL A 87 -40.03 -11.34 -2.04
N PRO A 88 -40.44 -11.47 -3.32
CA PRO A 88 -40.98 -12.72 -3.84
C PRO A 88 -39.94 -13.84 -3.96
N LYS A 89 -40.46 -15.05 -3.73
CA LYS A 89 -39.81 -16.35 -3.72
C LYS A 89 -39.39 -16.78 -5.13
N ALA A 90 -38.14 -17.20 -5.31
CA ALA A 90 -37.71 -18.01 -6.45
C ALA A 90 -36.84 -19.19 -5.96
N VAL A 91 -37.53 -20.33 -5.86
CA VAL A 91 -37.11 -21.73 -6.11
C VAL A 91 -35.69 -22.17 -5.68
N SER A 92 -35.66 -22.97 -4.62
CA SER A 92 -34.57 -23.89 -4.29
C SER A 92 -34.49 -25.02 -5.32
N ALA A 93 -33.30 -25.28 -5.84
CA ALA A 93 -32.92 -26.57 -6.38
C ALA A 93 -31.92 -27.23 -5.42
N ASN A 94 -32.26 -28.46 -5.05
CA ASN A 94 -31.61 -29.32 -4.07
C ASN A 94 -30.41 -30.02 -4.73
N VAL A 95 -29.21 -29.94 -4.16
CA VAL A 95 -28.08 -30.83 -4.45
C VAL A 95 -27.37 -31.20 -3.15
N ASP A 96 -27.06 -32.48 -3.05
CA ASP A 96 -26.61 -33.28 -1.92
C ASP A 96 -25.40 -32.80 -1.12
N GLN A 97 -25.42 -33.25 0.14
CA GLN A 97 -24.31 -33.65 1.02
C GLN A 97 -22.91 -33.14 0.63
N SER A 98 -22.57 -31.96 1.17
CA SER A 98 -21.18 -31.55 1.44
C SER A 98 -21.17 -30.61 2.63
N ASP A 99 -20.07 -30.62 3.39
CA ASP A 99 -19.97 -30.14 4.77
C ASP A 99 -20.72 -28.82 5.09
N PRO A 100 -21.60 -28.79 6.11
CA PRO A 100 -22.39 -27.61 6.48
C PRO A 100 -21.52 -26.43 6.96
N SER A 101 -20.24 -26.66 7.27
CA SER A 101 -19.28 -25.60 7.58
C SER A 101 -18.75 -24.88 6.36
N LEU A 102 -18.58 -25.58 5.22
CA LEU A 102 -18.08 -24.97 3.99
C LEU A 102 -19.19 -24.13 3.34
N ALA A 103 -20.43 -24.64 3.30
CA ALA A 103 -21.58 -23.88 2.79
C ALA A 103 -21.87 -22.63 3.65
N ARG A 104 -21.71 -22.72 4.99
CA ARG A 104 -21.77 -21.54 5.89
C ARG A 104 -20.59 -20.59 5.71
N ALA A 105 -19.39 -21.10 5.47
CA ALA A 105 -18.23 -20.27 5.20
C ALA A 105 -18.36 -19.53 3.86
N VAL A 106 -18.87 -20.17 2.82
CA VAL A 106 -19.09 -19.56 1.50
C VAL A 106 -20.19 -18.52 1.54
N THR A 107 -21.27 -18.76 2.30
CA THR A 107 -22.33 -17.75 2.51
C THR A 107 -21.85 -16.56 3.36
N GLN A 108 -21.09 -16.81 4.43
CA GLN A 108 -20.47 -15.74 5.23
C GLN A 108 -19.40 -14.96 4.46
N GLN A 109 -18.64 -15.63 3.60
CA GLN A 109 -17.68 -15.00 2.69
C GLN A 109 -18.41 -14.21 1.59
N GLY A 110 -19.58 -14.68 1.14
CA GLY A 110 -20.49 -13.96 0.24
C GLY A 110 -21.07 -12.69 0.88
N GLU A 111 -21.46 -12.74 2.15
CA GLU A 111 -21.90 -11.56 2.92
C GLU A 111 -20.75 -10.57 3.15
N ALA A 112 -19.55 -11.05 3.49
CA ALA A 112 -18.37 -10.21 3.65
C ALA A 112 -17.95 -9.55 2.32
N LEU A 113 -18.02 -10.27 1.21
CA LEU A 113 -17.80 -9.72 -0.14
C LEU A 113 -18.88 -8.72 -0.50
N SER A 114 -20.15 -8.99 -0.19
CA SER A 114 -21.24 -8.06 -0.47
C SER A 114 -21.14 -6.79 0.38
N LEU A 115 -20.66 -6.87 1.62
CA LEU A 115 -20.36 -5.71 2.48
C LEU A 115 -19.14 -4.93 1.99
N LEU A 116 -18.10 -5.61 1.50
CA LEU A 116 -16.94 -4.96 0.88
C LEU A 116 -17.31 -4.25 -0.43
N VAL A 117 -18.12 -4.90 -1.26
CA VAL A 117 -18.66 -4.33 -2.51
C VAL A 117 -19.59 -3.18 -2.19
N ALA A 118 -20.47 -3.30 -1.19
CA ALA A 118 -21.31 -2.19 -0.73
C ALA A 118 -20.48 -1.03 -0.15
N HIS A 119 -19.37 -1.31 0.56
CA HIS A 119 -18.48 -0.28 1.08
C HIS A 119 -17.69 0.43 -0.03
N LEU A 120 -17.27 -0.31 -1.05
CA LEU A 120 -16.65 0.22 -2.28
C LEU A 120 -17.63 1.09 -3.09
N VAL A 121 -18.87 0.62 -3.24
CA VAL A 121 -19.94 1.34 -3.94
C VAL A 121 -20.37 2.59 -3.15
N ALA A 122 -20.46 2.50 -1.82
CA ALA A 122 -20.80 3.63 -0.95
C ALA A 122 -19.67 4.68 -0.85
N GLN A 123 -18.41 4.30 -1.09
CA GLN A 123 -17.29 5.23 -1.23
C GLN A 123 -17.23 5.94 -2.60
N GLY A 124 -18.18 5.68 -3.50
CA GLY A 124 -18.41 6.51 -4.70
C GLY A 124 -17.41 6.31 -5.85
N GLU A 125 -16.47 5.37 -5.73
CA GLU A 125 -15.60 4.98 -6.84
C GLU A 125 -16.01 3.62 -7.36
N SER A 126 -16.67 3.61 -8.53
CA SER A 126 -16.74 2.44 -9.39
C SER A 126 -15.31 2.08 -9.83
N LEU A 127 -14.61 1.32 -8.99
CA LEU A 127 -13.41 0.60 -9.34
C LEU A 127 -13.84 -0.62 -10.17
N ASP A 128 -14.05 -0.35 -11.45
CA ASP A 128 -14.28 -1.38 -12.46
C ASP A 128 -12.98 -2.18 -12.67
N PHE A 129 -12.80 -3.22 -11.86
CA PHE A 129 -11.82 -4.27 -12.09
C PHE A 129 -12.31 -5.30 -13.12
N GLY A 130 -13.47 -5.10 -13.78
CA GLY A 130 -14.11 -6.12 -14.63
C GLY A 130 -13.62 -6.19 -16.08
N ALA A 131 -12.90 -5.19 -16.59
CA ALA A 131 -12.49 -5.12 -18.00
C ALA A 131 -11.06 -5.64 -18.24
N PHE A 132 -10.82 -6.94 -18.00
CA PHE A 132 -9.52 -7.61 -18.23
C PHE A 132 -9.32 -8.16 -19.66
N SER A 133 -9.99 -7.60 -20.68
CA SER A 133 -9.82 -8.05 -22.08
C SER A 133 -9.27 -6.93 -22.97
N GLY A 134 -7.97 -6.99 -23.28
CA GLY A 134 -7.30 -6.60 -24.54
C GLY A 134 -7.41 -5.17 -25.09
N SER A 135 -8.26 -4.32 -24.52
CA SER A 135 -8.57 -2.99 -25.03
C SER A 135 -7.86 -1.93 -24.18
N VAL A 136 -6.87 -1.25 -24.78
CA VAL A 136 -6.31 0.00 -24.24
C VAL A 136 -7.40 1.06 -24.38
N SER A 137 -8.36 1.05 -23.46
CA SER A 137 -9.32 2.13 -23.32
C SER A 137 -8.56 3.25 -22.62
N GLY A 138 -8.26 4.37 -23.28
CA GLY A 138 -7.51 5.52 -22.73
C GLY A 138 -8.22 6.29 -21.60
N LYS A 139 -8.97 5.57 -20.77
CA LYS A 139 -9.79 6.06 -19.66
C LYS A 139 -8.91 6.64 -18.56
N GLY A 140 -7.74 6.09 -18.31
CA GLY A 140 -6.76 6.58 -17.34
C GLY A 140 -6.18 7.94 -17.76
N ALA A 141 -5.69 8.06 -18.98
CA ALA A 141 -5.22 9.33 -19.55
C ALA A 141 -6.32 10.41 -19.54
N ALA A 142 -7.53 10.08 -20.01
CA ALA A 142 -8.64 11.03 -20.02
C ALA A 142 -9.09 11.45 -18.60
N ARG A 143 -9.15 10.52 -17.64
CA ARG A 143 -9.45 10.85 -16.23
C ARG A 143 -8.35 11.71 -15.61
N ARG A 144 -7.08 11.45 -15.93
CA ARG A 144 -5.94 12.26 -15.46
C ARG A 144 -6.02 13.67 -16.01
N GLU A 145 -6.32 13.84 -17.30
CA GLU A 145 -6.52 15.14 -17.92
C GLU A 145 -7.66 15.91 -17.25
N LYS A 146 -8.78 15.24 -16.94
CA LYS A 146 -9.87 15.84 -16.17
C LYS A 146 -9.40 16.36 -14.80
N LEU A 147 -8.66 15.55 -14.03
CA LEU A 147 -8.11 15.99 -12.73
C LEU A 147 -7.12 17.15 -12.87
N GLN A 148 -6.33 17.20 -13.95
CA GLN A 148 -5.45 18.32 -14.24
C GLN A 148 -6.22 19.60 -14.57
N ALA A 149 -7.34 19.49 -15.30
CA ALA A 149 -8.23 20.62 -15.60
C ALA A 149 -8.97 21.11 -14.35
N GLU A 150 -9.40 20.22 -13.46
CA GLU A 150 -9.99 20.58 -12.16
C GLU A 150 -8.98 21.33 -11.28
N LEU A 151 -7.71 20.92 -11.30
CA LEU A 151 -6.64 21.62 -10.59
C LEU A 151 -6.35 23.00 -11.17
N SER A 152 -6.21 23.14 -12.49
CA SER A 152 -5.92 24.42 -13.13
C SER A 152 -7.09 25.42 -13.09
N SER A 153 -8.33 24.93 -13.04
CA SER A 153 -9.53 25.74 -12.84
C SER A 153 -9.79 26.14 -11.38
N GLY A 154 -9.01 25.62 -10.43
CA GLY A 154 -9.19 25.88 -8.99
C GLY A 154 -10.42 25.19 -8.38
N SER A 155 -11.04 24.23 -9.06
CA SER A 155 -12.23 23.49 -8.58
C SER A 155 -11.90 22.21 -7.82
N SER A 156 -10.60 21.87 -7.70
CA SER A 156 -10.15 20.66 -7.04
C SER A 156 -10.36 20.66 -5.52
N SER A 157 -10.55 19.47 -4.93
CA SER A 157 -10.71 19.27 -3.48
C SER A 157 -9.57 18.45 -2.85
N PHE A 158 -8.42 18.33 -3.52
CA PHE A 158 -7.32 17.47 -3.07
C PHE A 158 -6.80 17.82 -1.68
N PHE A 159 -6.62 19.11 -1.40
CA PHE A 159 -6.13 19.56 -0.09
C PHE A 159 -7.04 19.08 1.04
N LEU A 160 -8.36 19.27 0.88
CA LEU A 160 -9.37 18.77 1.82
C LEU A 160 -9.27 17.25 2.00
N GLN A 161 -9.17 16.50 0.91
CA GLN A 161 -9.09 15.04 0.96
C GLN A 161 -7.83 14.53 1.69
N VAL A 162 -6.68 15.19 1.48
CA VAL A 162 -5.42 14.90 2.18
C VAL A 162 -5.60 15.14 3.68
N LEU A 163 -6.18 16.29 4.05
CA LEU A 163 -6.46 16.64 5.44
C LEU A 163 -7.44 15.68 6.12
N GLN A 164 -8.48 15.23 5.41
CA GLN A 164 -9.41 14.20 5.87
C GLN A 164 -8.69 12.86 6.10
N GLY A 165 -7.76 12.48 5.21
CA GLY A 165 -6.90 11.31 5.38
C GLY A 165 -6.04 11.39 6.64
N ALA A 166 -5.43 12.56 6.89
CA ALA A 166 -4.68 12.83 8.11
C ALA A 166 -5.56 12.78 9.36
N HIS A 167 -6.73 13.40 9.32
CA HIS A 167 -7.70 13.44 10.43
C HIS A 167 -8.14 12.04 10.85
N ARG A 168 -8.56 11.18 9.91
CA ARG A 168 -8.99 9.80 10.21
C ARG A 168 -7.91 8.98 10.91
N ARG A 169 -6.64 9.27 10.62
CA ARG A 169 -5.48 8.60 11.24
C ARG A 169 -5.13 9.16 12.61
N LEU A 170 -5.24 10.47 12.80
CA LEU A 170 -4.96 11.12 14.09
C LEU A 170 -6.09 10.89 15.09
N TYR A 171 -7.33 10.89 14.60
CA TYR A 171 -8.57 10.92 15.37
C TYR A 171 -9.60 9.91 14.85
N PRO A 172 -9.31 8.60 14.91
CA PRO A 172 -10.19 7.58 14.33
C PRO A 172 -11.57 7.48 15.01
N ALA A 173 -11.69 7.93 16.26
CA ALA A 173 -12.94 7.93 17.01
C ALA A 173 -13.86 9.12 16.69
N LEU A 174 -13.37 10.13 15.96
CA LEU A 174 -14.11 11.37 15.68
C LEU A 174 -14.64 11.37 14.24
N PRO A 175 -15.84 11.93 14.01
CA PRO A 175 -16.37 12.09 12.65
C PRO A 175 -15.44 12.99 11.83
N CYS A 176 -15.16 12.57 10.60
CA CYS A 176 -14.28 13.31 9.70
C CYS A 176 -15.00 14.56 9.17
N PRO A 177 -14.44 15.77 9.31
CA PRO A 177 -15.07 16.98 8.79
C PRO A 177 -15.18 16.97 7.26
N THR A 178 -16.27 17.52 6.73
CA THR A 178 -16.58 17.54 5.29
C THR A 178 -16.15 18.82 4.58
N SER A 179 -15.83 19.88 5.31
CA SER A 179 -15.35 21.16 4.77
C SER A 179 -14.06 21.60 5.46
N LEU A 180 -13.33 22.51 4.79
CA LEU A 180 -12.11 23.07 5.34
C LEU A 180 -12.43 23.90 6.59
N GLU A 181 -13.45 24.74 6.52
CA GLU A 181 -13.94 25.57 7.63
C GLU A 181 -14.29 24.74 8.87
N ALA A 182 -14.97 23.60 8.69
CA ALA A 182 -15.25 22.70 9.80
C ALA A 182 -13.99 22.11 10.44
N MET A 183 -12.93 21.84 9.67
CA MET A 183 -11.63 21.43 10.23
C MET A 183 -10.97 22.57 11.01
N ARG A 184 -11.07 23.80 10.51
CA ARG A 184 -10.51 24.98 11.19
C ARG A 184 -11.20 25.22 12.53
N LEU A 185 -12.54 25.19 12.55
CA LEU A 185 -13.33 25.37 13.76
C LEU A 185 -13.02 24.32 14.83
N GLN A 186 -12.68 23.09 14.43
CA GLN A 186 -12.23 22.08 15.38
C GLN A 186 -10.84 22.39 15.96
N GLY A 187 -9.94 23.02 15.19
CA GLY A 187 -8.63 23.49 15.64
C GLY A 187 -7.65 22.40 16.09
N ARG A 188 -7.96 21.11 15.85
CA ARG A 188 -7.19 19.96 16.36
C ARG A 188 -6.23 19.37 15.34
N LEU A 189 -6.43 19.64 14.05
CA LEU A 189 -5.63 19.04 13.00
C LEU A 189 -4.36 19.87 12.78
N SER A 190 -3.22 19.20 12.89
CA SER A 190 -1.92 19.70 12.43
C SER A 190 -1.24 18.58 11.64
N LEU A 191 -0.75 18.91 10.44
CA LEU A 191 0.04 18.00 9.63
C LEU A 191 1.42 17.78 10.25
N VAL A 192 1.99 18.74 10.98
CA VAL A 192 3.23 18.51 11.74
C VAL A 192 3.00 17.43 12.79
N THR A 193 1.95 17.54 13.61
CA THR A 193 1.59 16.50 14.60
C THR A 193 1.25 15.16 13.93
N TYR A 194 0.65 15.19 12.74
CA TYR A 194 0.46 13.98 11.93
C TYR A 194 1.79 13.29 11.62
N LEU A 195 2.80 14.03 11.17
CA LEU A 195 4.11 13.49 10.83
C LEU A 195 4.85 12.95 12.06
N GLU A 196 4.77 13.63 13.20
CA GLU A 196 5.43 13.19 14.43
C GLU A 196 4.85 11.88 14.98
N ARG A 197 3.52 11.72 14.89
CA ARG A 197 2.81 10.51 15.33
C ARG A 197 2.93 9.39 14.29
N GLN A 198 2.76 9.69 13.01
CA GLN A 198 2.69 8.69 11.95
C GLN A 198 4.03 8.34 11.31
N GLY A 199 5.02 9.24 11.33
CA GLY A 199 6.44 9.01 11.05
C GLY A 199 6.76 8.04 9.91
N GLY A 200 7.92 7.38 10.02
CA GLY A 200 8.36 6.35 9.07
C GLY A 200 9.32 6.84 7.98
N TYR A 201 9.93 8.03 8.18
CA TYR A 201 10.88 8.62 7.23
C TYR A 201 12.33 8.17 7.44
N ASN A 202 12.58 7.12 8.24
CA ASN A 202 13.94 6.64 8.55
C ASN A 202 14.80 6.41 7.28
N GLN A 203 14.22 5.72 6.29
CA GLN A 203 14.92 5.36 5.06
C GLN A 203 15.07 6.54 4.08
N GLN A 204 14.31 7.62 4.27
CA GLN A 204 14.30 8.80 3.41
C GLN A 204 14.26 10.06 4.26
N ARG A 205 15.29 10.26 5.09
CA ARG A 205 15.37 11.39 6.03
C ARG A 205 15.17 12.74 5.32
N THR A 206 15.84 12.92 4.20
CA THR A 206 15.69 14.08 3.31
C THR A 206 14.23 14.34 2.92
N MET A 207 13.50 13.30 2.51
CA MET A 207 12.09 13.42 2.15
C MET A 207 11.21 13.72 3.36
N GLY A 208 11.60 13.27 4.55
CA GLY A 208 10.95 13.64 5.80
C GLY A 208 11.10 15.13 6.12
N ILE A 209 12.31 15.68 5.97
CA ILE A 209 12.53 17.13 6.15
C ILE A 209 11.70 17.93 5.16
N PHE A 210 11.67 17.52 3.89
CA PHE A 210 10.84 18.18 2.89
C PHE A 210 9.34 18.08 3.23
N MET A 211 8.88 16.94 3.74
CA MET A 211 7.50 16.78 4.18
C MET A 211 7.16 17.68 5.37
N LEU A 212 8.11 17.94 6.28
CA LEU A 212 7.91 18.87 7.40
C LEU A 212 7.67 20.31 6.91
N LEU A 213 8.40 20.75 5.88
CA LEU A 213 8.17 22.05 5.23
C LEU A 213 6.77 22.13 4.64
N LEU A 214 6.37 21.11 3.87
CA LEU A 214 5.03 21.04 3.29
C LEU A 214 3.93 21.03 4.37
N ALA A 215 4.15 20.33 5.48
CA ALA A 215 3.23 20.30 6.60
C ALA A 215 3.09 21.67 7.28
N SER A 216 4.20 22.41 7.42
CA SER A 216 4.18 23.76 8.00
C SER A 216 3.39 24.75 7.12
N ILE A 217 3.55 24.66 5.80
CA ILE A 217 2.77 25.44 4.83
C ILE A 217 1.27 25.06 4.90
N ALA A 218 0.96 23.77 4.94
CA ALA A 218 -0.41 23.28 5.06
C ALA A 218 -1.07 23.72 6.37
N ASP A 219 -0.33 23.72 7.48
CA ASP A 219 -0.82 24.17 8.79
C ASP A 219 -1.07 25.68 8.82
N ALA A 220 -0.32 26.49 8.06
CA ALA A 220 -0.61 27.90 7.86
C ALA A 220 -1.93 28.10 7.09
N PHE A 221 -2.16 27.34 6.01
CA PHE A 221 -3.44 27.37 5.30
C PHE A 221 -4.64 26.89 6.13
N LEU A 222 -4.42 25.92 7.03
CA LEU A 222 -5.42 25.48 7.99
C LEU A 222 -5.76 26.58 9.00
N ARG A 223 -4.79 27.40 9.41
CA ARG A 223 -5.01 28.54 10.31
C ARG A 223 -5.61 29.77 9.62
N ASP A 224 -5.87 29.68 8.31
CA ASP A 224 -6.35 30.79 7.47
C ASP A 224 -5.39 31.98 7.45
N ASP A 225 -4.08 31.71 7.59
CA ASP A 225 -3.01 32.70 7.50
C ASP A 225 -2.22 32.49 6.21
N PRO A 226 -2.62 33.15 5.09
CA PRO A 226 -1.92 33.02 3.83
C PRO A 226 -0.54 33.68 3.85
N HIS A 227 -0.31 34.68 4.72
CA HIS A 227 0.99 35.32 4.83
C HIS A 227 2.01 34.33 5.38
N ALA A 228 1.71 33.66 6.49
CA ALA A 228 2.60 32.63 7.03
C ALA A 228 2.86 31.50 6.01
N ALA A 229 1.84 31.12 5.22
CA ALA A 229 2.02 30.14 4.15
C ALA A 229 3.00 30.60 3.07
N MET A 230 2.94 31.87 2.66
CA MET A 230 3.88 32.45 1.70
C MET A 230 5.31 32.53 2.23
N GLU A 231 5.50 32.92 3.49
CA GLU A 231 6.83 32.96 4.11
C GLU A 231 7.44 31.56 4.20
N HIS A 232 6.69 30.57 4.70
CA HIS A 232 7.15 29.18 4.74
C HIS A 232 7.42 28.62 3.34
N LEU A 233 6.62 29.00 2.33
CA LEU A 233 6.87 28.62 0.94
C LEU A 233 8.17 29.24 0.41
N GLY A 234 8.44 30.51 0.70
CA GLY A 234 9.69 31.18 0.33
C GLY A 234 10.91 30.49 0.92
N LEU A 235 10.85 30.15 2.22
CA LEU A 235 11.90 29.39 2.90
C LEU A 235 12.06 27.98 2.32
N ALA A 236 10.96 27.29 2.00
CA ALA A 236 11.00 25.97 1.39
C ALA A 236 11.63 25.98 -0.01
N LEU A 237 11.37 27.01 -0.82
CA LEU A 237 12.00 27.18 -2.13
C LEU A 237 13.52 27.38 -1.99
N ALA A 238 13.94 28.32 -1.14
CA ALA A 238 15.36 28.59 -0.90
C ALA A 238 16.10 27.35 -0.34
N ALA A 239 15.50 26.65 0.63
CA ALA A 239 16.05 25.43 1.20
C ALA A 239 16.18 24.30 0.17
N THR A 240 15.19 24.16 -0.72
CA THR A 240 15.20 23.12 -1.77
C THR A 240 16.28 23.43 -2.81
N GLU A 241 16.42 24.69 -3.23
CA GLU A 241 17.48 25.11 -4.14
C GLU A 241 18.87 24.87 -3.52
N GLN A 242 19.07 25.28 -2.27
CA GLN A 242 20.32 25.04 -1.56
C GLN A 242 20.64 23.55 -1.47
N ALA A 243 19.66 22.71 -1.14
CA ALA A 243 19.86 21.27 -1.08
C ALA A 243 20.24 20.67 -2.45
N THR A 244 19.72 21.21 -3.56
CA THR A 244 20.15 20.79 -4.90
C THR A 244 21.59 21.21 -5.22
N ALA A 245 22.00 22.41 -4.81
CA ALA A 245 23.39 22.86 -4.95
C ALA A 245 24.37 22.01 -4.12
N ASP A 246 23.92 21.51 -2.97
CA ASP A 246 24.71 20.66 -2.06
C ASP A 246 24.74 19.16 -2.42
N GLY A 247 24.24 18.78 -3.60
CA GLY A 247 24.21 17.40 -4.07
C GLY A 247 23.13 16.54 -3.38
N GLY A 248 22.03 17.16 -2.96
CA GLY A 248 20.91 16.51 -2.28
C GLY A 248 21.06 16.41 -0.76
N ARG A 249 22.11 17.01 -0.18
CA ARG A 249 22.29 17.11 1.29
C ARG A 249 21.44 18.25 1.84
N TRP A 250 20.73 17.98 2.93
CA TRP A 250 19.77 18.92 3.53
C TRP A 250 20.31 19.62 4.79
N ASP A 251 21.58 19.43 5.14
CA ASP A 251 22.15 19.98 6.38
C ASP A 251 22.06 21.51 6.42
N LEU A 252 22.50 22.19 5.35
CA LEU A 252 22.37 23.64 5.21
C LEU A 252 20.96 24.06 4.80
N GLY A 253 20.34 23.31 3.87
CA GLY A 253 18.97 23.59 3.41
C GLY A 253 17.98 23.64 4.57
N PHE A 254 18.05 22.72 5.54
CA PHE A 254 17.18 22.72 6.71
C PHE A 254 17.42 23.93 7.63
N LEU A 255 18.67 24.33 7.86
CA LEU A 255 18.98 25.51 8.68
C LEU A 255 18.38 26.79 8.10
N LEU A 256 18.32 26.91 6.77
CA LEU A 256 17.69 28.05 6.10
C LEU A 256 16.17 28.13 6.35
N THR A 257 15.53 27.03 6.75
CA THR A 257 14.08 27.00 6.96
C THR A 257 13.64 27.64 8.27
N LEU A 258 14.57 27.86 9.21
CA LEU A 258 14.28 28.37 10.56
C LEU A 258 13.21 27.56 11.32
N LEU A 259 12.92 26.33 10.88
CA LEU A 259 11.98 25.44 11.56
C LEU A 259 12.62 24.81 12.78
N GLU A 260 11.77 24.46 13.74
CA GLU A 260 12.19 23.67 14.90
C GLU A 260 12.66 22.28 14.47
N ASP A 261 13.58 21.72 15.26
CA ASP A 261 14.09 20.39 15.00
C ASP A 261 12.95 19.35 15.04
N PRO A 262 12.77 18.55 13.97
CA PRO A 262 11.73 17.53 13.92
C PRO A 262 11.88 16.50 15.06
N ALA A 263 10.74 16.11 15.65
CA ALA A 263 10.71 15.08 16.67
C ALA A 263 11.43 13.79 16.18
N PRO A 264 12.32 13.18 16.99
CA PRO A 264 13.06 11.98 16.58
C PRO A 264 12.15 10.81 16.18
N SER A 265 10.92 10.77 16.69
CA SER A 265 9.89 9.77 16.34
C SER A 265 9.52 9.79 14.85
N MET A 266 9.63 10.95 14.18
CA MET A 266 9.36 11.11 12.74
C MET A 266 10.29 10.23 11.88
N PHE A 267 11.55 10.11 12.30
CA PHE A 267 12.59 9.33 11.61
C PHE A 267 12.81 7.95 12.23
N SER A 268 12.01 7.55 13.20
CA SER A 268 12.08 6.21 13.75
C SER A 268 11.59 5.17 12.73
N ALA A 269 12.21 3.99 12.74
CA ALA A 269 11.77 2.86 11.93
C ALA A 269 10.39 2.39 12.40
N LYS A 270 9.43 2.26 11.49
CA LYS A 270 8.14 1.63 11.77
C LYS A 270 8.09 0.22 11.25
N ALA A 271 7.34 -0.65 11.94
CA ALA A 271 7.09 -2.00 11.50
C ALA A 271 6.50 -1.97 10.09
N SER A 272 7.25 -2.53 9.14
CA SER A 272 6.80 -2.66 7.75
C SER A 272 5.59 -3.60 7.71
N PRO A 273 4.48 -3.25 7.03
CA PRO A 273 3.39 -4.19 6.84
C PRO A 273 3.91 -5.44 6.13
N ALA A 274 3.51 -6.62 6.62
CA ALA A 274 4.03 -7.91 6.21
C ALA A 274 3.91 -8.23 4.70
N ASN A 275 3.12 -7.45 3.95
CA ASN A 275 2.95 -7.58 2.50
C ASN A 275 3.51 -6.37 1.74
N SER A 276 4.78 -6.42 1.36
CA SER A 276 5.43 -5.42 0.49
C SER A 276 4.99 -5.50 -0.98
N ARG A 277 4.40 -6.62 -1.41
CA ARG A 277 3.99 -6.87 -2.80
C ARG A 277 2.70 -6.15 -3.22
N LEU A 278 1.85 -5.79 -2.26
CA LEU A 278 0.74 -4.87 -2.44
C LEU A 278 1.11 -3.59 -1.72
N ARG A 279 2.02 -2.80 -2.30
CA ARG A 279 2.42 -1.53 -1.70
C ARG A 279 1.21 -0.61 -1.70
N ALA A 280 0.47 -0.60 -0.59
CA ALA A 280 -0.64 0.30 -0.39
C ALA A 280 -0.14 1.74 -0.55
N PHE A 281 -0.92 2.57 -1.23
CA PHE A 281 -0.65 3.99 -1.28
C PHE A 281 -0.52 4.56 0.13
N SER A 282 0.26 5.63 0.27
CA SER A 282 0.30 6.38 1.52
C SER A 282 -1.12 6.78 1.91
N PRO A 283 -1.50 6.73 3.20
CA PRO A 283 -2.83 7.10 3.66
C PRO A 283 -3.24 8.55 3.37
N LEU A 284 -2.27 9.41 3.03
CA LEU A 284 -2.56 10.78 2.61
C LEU A 284 -3.02 10.86 1.15
N VAL A 285 -2.77 9.82 0.34
CA VAL A 285 -3.15 9.81 -1.08
C VAL A 285 -4.64 9.50 -1.20
N PRO A 286 -5.44 10.40 -1.81
CA PRO A 286 -6.85 10.12 -2.03
C PRO A 286 -7.07 8.90 -2.94
N PRO A 287 -8.07 8.04 -2.68
CA PRO A 287 -8.34 6.85 -3.49
C PRO A 287 -8.53 7.17 -4.99
N ALA A 288 -9.26 8.24 -5.32
CA ALA A 288 -9.49 8.68 -6.70
C ALA A 288 -8.19 8.99 -7.44
N LEU A 289 -7.27 9.69 -6.76
CA LEU A 289 -5.98 10.04 -7.32
C LEU A 289 -5.11 8.80 -7.53
N ALA A 290 -5.11 7.89 -6.55
CA ALA A 290 -4.41 6.61 -6.64
C ALA A 290 -4.93 5.75 -7.81
N SER A 291 -6.26 5.62 -7.95
CA SER A 291 -6.89 4.79 -8.97
C SER A 291 -6.61 5.32 -10.38
N VAL A 292 -6.75 6.64 -10.59
CA VAL A 292 -6.41 7.30 -11.87
C VAL A 292 -4.93 7.16 -12.19
N THR A 293 -4.05 7.31 -11.19
CA THR A 293 -2.60 7.17 -11.39
C THR A 293 -2.23 5.75 -11.81
N LEU A 294 -2.77 4.72 -11.16
CA LEU A 294 -2.51 3.33 -11.55
C LEU A 294 -3.05 3.00 -12.94
N ALA A 295 -4.24 3.50 -13.29
CA ALA A 295 -4.80 3.31 -14.62
C ALA A 295 -3.89 3.94 -15.69
N TYR A 296 -3.43 5.16 -15.46
CA TYR A 296 -2.51 5.86 -16.37
C TYR A 296 -1.16 5.15 -16.49
N VAL A 297 -0.55 4.72 -15.39
CA VAL A 297 0.74 4.00 -15.41
C VAL A 297 0.61 2.70 -16.23
N ARG A 298 -0.46 1.93 -16.01
CA ARG A 298 -0.74 0.71 -16.80
C ARG A 298 -0.88 1.01 -18.29
N GLU A 299 -1.58 2.08 -18.66
CA GLU A 299 -1.70 2.49 -20.06
C GLU A 299 -0.36 2.85 -20.68
N VAL A 300 0.48 3.61 -19.96
CA VAL A 300 1.84 3.97 -20.41
C VAL A 300 2.72 2.74 -20.56
N ASP A 301 2.65 1.79 -19.64
CA ASP A 301 3.39 0.54 -19.69
C ASP A 301 2.98 -0.33 -20.89
N LEU A 302 1.67 -0.44 -21.16
CA LEU A 302 1.14 -1.16 -22.32
C LEU A 302 1.55 -0.49 -23.64
N LEU A 303 1.53 0.84 -23.72
CA LEU A 303 2.01 1.57 -24.89
C LEU A 303 3.52 1.37 -25.09
N SER A 304 4.29 1.36 -24.00
CA SER A 304 5.74 1.13 -24.02
C SER A 304 6.11 -0.30 -24.38
N GLN A 305 5.28 -1.29 -24.01
CA GLN A 305 5.40 -2.67 -24.46
C GLN A 305 5.11 -2.79 -25.95
N ARG A 306 3.97 -2.26 -26.44
CA ARG A 306 3.63 -2.28 -27.87
C ARG A 306 4.69 -1.59 -28.74
N ARG A 307 5.27 -0.47 -28.28
CA ARG A 307 6.37 0.19 -28.99
C ARG A 307 7.61 -0.70 -29.11
N ARG A 308 7.94 -1.46 -28.07
CA ARG A 308 9.04 -2.44 -28.11
C ARG A 308 8.71 -3.60 -29.06
N ASP A 309 7.47 -4.09 -29.02
CA ASP A 309 7.00 -5.20 -29.87
C ASP A 309 6.91 -4.81 -31.35
N THR A 310 6.65 -3.53 -31.67
CA THR A 310 6.61 -3.03 -33.05
C THR A 310 8.01 -2.77 -33.62
N VAL A 311 8.99 -2.48 -32.77
CA VAL A 311 10.40 -2.25 -33.16
C VAL A 311 11.19 -3.56 -33.27
N GLN A 312 10.71 -4.66 -32.68
CA GLN A 312 11.16 -6.00 -33.05
C GLN A 312 10.34 -6.50 -34.26
N PRO A 313 10.90 -6.55 -35.48
CA PRO A 313 10.23 -7.25 -36.56
C PRO A 313 10.07 -8.70 -36.12
N SER A 314 8.86 -9.25 -36.25
CA SER A 314 8.60 -10.65 -35.91
C SER A 314 9.64 -11.52 -36.61
N ARG A 315 10.48 -12.22 -35.86
CA ARG A 315 11.21 -13.36 -36.39
C ARG A 315 10.14 -14.32 -36.90
N ALA A 316 9.96 -14.36 -38.21
CA ALA A 316 9.09 -15.33 -38.86
C ALA A 316 9.47 -16.74 -38.38
N PRO A 317 8.52 -17.68 -38.27
CA PRO A 317 8.84 -19.04 -37.85
C PRO A 317 9.92 -19.58 -38.79
N ALA A 318 11.08 -19.89 -38.21
CA ALA A 318 12.26 -20.28 -38.94
C ALA A 318 11.97 -21.50 -39.83
N SER A 319 12.06 -21.32 -41.15
CA SER A 319 12.38 -22.41 -42.05
C SER A 319 13.77 -22.94 -41.68
N PRO A 320 13.97 -24.26 -41.52
CA PRO A 320 15.19 -24.81 -40.96
C PRO A 320 16.29 -24.88 -42.03
N THR A 321 16.85 -23.74 -42.42
CA THR A 321 18.09 -23.68 -43.23
C THR A 321 18.73 -22.29 -43.11
N GLY A 322 19.86 -22.19 -42.40
CA GLY A 322 20.88 -21.16 -42.61
C GLY A 322 20.94 -20.00 -41.62
N GLU A 323 21.37 -20.22 -40.37
CA GLU A 323 21.70 -19.15 -39.40
C GLU A 323 23.21 -18.91 -39.20
N GLU A 324 24.10 -19.51 -40.00
CA GLU A 324 25.56 -19.29 -39.84
C GLU A 324 26.12 -18.08 -40.60
N HIS A 325 25.35 -17.45 -41.49
CA HIS A 325 25.89 -16.42 -42.40
C HIS A 325 25.83 -14.98 -41.86
N ASP A 326 24.99 -14.67 -40.87
CA ASP A 326 24.72 -13.29 -40.40
C ASP A 326 25.69 -12.81 -39.30
N THR A 327 26.19 -13.72 -38.46
CA THR A 327 27.19 -13.42 -37.42
C THR A 327 28.56 -13.11 -38.01
N GLY A 328 28.96 -13.83 -39.05
CA GLY A 328 30.23 -13.59 -39.76
C GLY A 328 30.29 -12.21 -40.41
N GLN A 329 29.19 -11.73 -40.99
CA GLN A 329 29.12 -10.39 -41.60
C GLN A 329 29.15 -9.25 -40.58
N ARG A 330 28.65 -9.47 -39.37
CA ARG A 330 28.72 -8.46 -38.29
C ARG A 330 30.12 -8.39 -37.69
N LEU A 331 30.76 -9.54 -37.44
CA LEU A 331 32.14 -9.59 -36.96
C LEU A 331 33.12 -9.00 -37.97
N LEU A 332 32.90 -9.28 -39.26
CA LEU A 332 33.57 -8.63 -40.39
C LEU A 332 33.50 -7.11 -40.29
N HIS A 333 32.30 -6.56 -40.13
CA HIS A 333 32.09 -5.11 -40.10
C HIS A 333 32.85 -4.48 -38.92
N ILE A 334 32.76 -5.11 -37.74
CA ILE A 334 33.47 -4.66 -36.53
C ILE A 334 34.99 -4.72 -36.71
N LEU A 335 35.52 -5.80 -37.28
CA LEU A 335 36.95 -5.97 -37.49
C LEU A 335 37.50 -4.96 -38.51
N VAL A 336 36.77 -4.71 -39.60
CA VAL A 336 37.14 -3.71 -40.61
C VAL A 336 37.09 -2.30 -40.02
N MET A 337 36.11 -1.99 -39.18
CA MET A 337 36.06 -0.71 -38.45
C MET A 337 37.27 -0.55 -37.52
N ALA A 338 37.61 -1.58 -36.76
CA ALA A 338 38.76 -1.54 -35.84
C ALA A 338 40.09 -1.37 -36.58
N LEU A 339 40.28 -2.09 -37.69
CA LEU A 339 41.50 -1.99 -38.51
C LEU A 339 41.63 -0.64 -39.20
N ASN A 340 40.54 -0.09 -39.74
CA ASN A 340 40.55 1.23 -40.36
C ASN A 340 40.81 2.33 -39.32
N TYR A 341 40.28 2.20 -38.10
CA TYR A 341 40.54 3.12 -37.00
C TYR A 341 42.02 3.13 -36.59
N VAL A 342 42.63 1.95 -36.48
CA VAL A 342 44.05 1.81 -36.16
C VAL A 342 44.95 2.33 -37.30
N TYR A 343 44.58 2.09 -38.56
CA TYR A 343 45.34 2.56 -39.72
C TYR A 343 45.32 4.08 -39.89
N HIS A 344 44.25 4.74 -39.44
CA HIS A 344 44.11 6.20 -39.49
C HIS A 344 44.54 6.90 -38.20
N ASP A 345 45.55 6.38 -37.49
CA ASP A 345 46.10 6.97 -36.25
C ASP A 345 45.03 7.27 -35.19
N CYS A 346 44.04 6.37 -35.02
CA CYS A 346 42.93 6.54 -34.10
C CYS A 346 42.03 7.76 -34.39
N SER A 347 42.04 8.26 -35.63
CA SER A 347 41.11 9.30 -36.09
C SER A 347 39.80 8.71 -36.62
N PHE A 348 38.72 9.49 -36.54
CA PHE A 348 37.38 9.04 -36.88
C PHE A 348 37.25 8.79 -38.40
N VAL A 349 36.92 7.56 -38.79
CA VAL A 349 36.79 7.15 -40.19
C VAL A 349 35.42 7.58 -40.73
N PRO A 350 35.34 8.35 -41.83
CA PRO A 350 34.08 8.75 -42.44
C PRO A 350 33.20 7.54 -42.78
N ALA A 351 31.91 7.61 -42.38
CA ALA A 351 30.89 6.60 -42.67
C ALA A 351 30.85 6.07 -44.13
N PRO A 352 31.03 6.87 -45.19
CA PRO A 352 30.98 6.34 -46.56
C PRO A 352 32.12 5.37 -46.91
N LEU A 353 33.23 5.37 -46.17
CA LEU A 353 34.31 4.40 -46.36
C LEU A 353 34.01 3.04 -45.70
N LEU A 354 33.08 3.02 -44.74
CA LEU A 354 32.66 1.82 -44.00
C LEU A 354 31.56 1.01 -44.72
N GLU A 355 30.86 1.65 -45.65
CA GLU A 355 29.81 1.03 -46.47
C GLU A 355 30.36 0.32 -47.73
N ARG A 356 31.67 0.43 -47.99
CA ARG A 356 32.28 -0.19 -49.16
C ARG A 356 32.38 -1.70 -48.98
N LEU A 357 31.89 -2.45 -49.99
CA LEU A 357 32.05 -3.90 -50.07
C LEU A 357 33.54 -4.31 -49.97
N PRO A 358 33.86 -5.38 -49.22
CA PRO A 358 35.23 -5.80 -48.98
C PRO A 358 35.92 -6.17 -50.29
N ASN A 359 37.17 -5.72 -50.46
CA ASN A 359 37.95 -6.02 -51.64
C ASN A 359 38.43 -7.50 -51.66
N SER A 360 38.95 -7.97 -52.80
CA SER A 360 39.36 -9.37 -52.97
C SER A 360 40.52 -9.82 -52.07
N ALA A 361 41.27 -8.89 -51.47
CA ALA A 361 42.31 -9.20 -50.48
C ALA A 361 41.69 -9.38 -49.08
N GLN A 362 40.73 -8.52 -48.70
CA GLN A 362 39.99 -8.61 -47.44
C GLN A 362 39.16 -9.89 -47.38
N GLN A 363 38.48 -10.25 -48.47
CA GLN A 363 37.74 -11.52 -48.60
C GLN A 363 38.63 -12.75 -48.36
N ARG A 364 39.86 -12.74 -48.87
CA ARG A 364 40.83 -13.81 -48.62
C ARG A 364 41.27 -13.87 -47.15
N CYS A 365 41.51 -12.73 -46.52
CA CYS A 365 41.90 -12.66 -45.11
C CYS A 365 40.80 -13.21 -44.20
N LEU A 366 39.53 -12.96 -44.53
CA LEU A 366 38.37 -13.47 -43.79
C LEU A 366 38.18 -14.97 -43.92
N HIS A 367 38.47 -15.53 -45.09
CA HIS A 367 38.48 -16.97 -45.28
C HIS A 367 39.51 -17.66 -44.37
N TYR A 368 40.66 -17.02 -44.12
CA TYR A 368 41.65 -17.54 -43.17
C TYR A 368 41.22 -17.38 -41.71
N LEU A 369 40.57 -16.27 -41.35
CA LEU A 369 40.08 -16.02 -39.99
C LEU A 369 38.87 -16.91 -39.62
N GLY A 370 38.00 -17.21 -40.57
CA GLY A 370 36.88 -18.13 -40.38
C GLY A 370 37.29 -19.59 -40.20
N GLY A 371 38.52 -19.96 -40.56
CA GLY A 371 39.08 -21.28 -40.27
C GLY A 371 39.81 -21.39 -38.92
N LEU A 372 39.88 -20.29 -38.16
CA LEU A 372 40.54 -20.20 -36.84
C LEU A 372 39.54 -20.19 -35.67
N VAL A 373 38.25 -20.09 -35.95
CA VAL A 373 37.12 -20.25 -35.02
C VAL A 373 36.45 -21.58 -35.32
#